data_AF-A0A948C6Z5-F1
#
_entry.id   AF-A0A948C6Z5-F1
#
_cell.length_a   1.000
_cell.length_b   1.000
_cell.length_c   1.000
_cell.angle_alpha   90.00
_cell.angle_beta   90.00
_cell.angle_gamma   90.00
#
_symmetry.space_group_name_H-M   'P 1'
#
loop_
_entity.id
_entity.type
_entity.pdbx_description
1 polymer ?
#
loop_
_entity_poly.entity_id
_entity_poly.type
_entity_poly.pdbx_seq_one_letter_code
_entity_poly.pdbx_strand_id
1 'polypeptide(L)'
;MLSYWEFNQRNVFSELLSFLGRMTQENLTRQIQYLKVENEILRKRIGRSIRPTPIERRKLVKFGAPLGKDIRNIISIVRYETFLLWIRRYKRKKDSEKTKKRGRPKTP
;
A
#
# COMPACT_ATOMS: atom_id res chain seq x y z
N MET A 1 36.80 41.84 5.65
CA MET A 1 36.30 41.90 4.26
C MET A 1 36.47 40.51 3.67
N LEU A 2 35.47 39.69 3.34
CA LEU A 2 34.05 39.90 3.06
C LEU A 2 33.31 38.65 3.57
N SER A 3 32.38 38.85 4.50
CA SER A 3 31.28 37.92 4.76
C SER A 3 30.11 38.32 3.86
N TYR A 4 29.21 37.37 3.61
CA TYR A 4 27.90 37.52 2.95
C TYR A 4 27.85 37.32 1.44
N TRP A 5 27.68 36.06 1.04
CA TRP A 5 26.85 35.68 -0.11
C TRP A 5 26.20 34.32 0.16
N GLU A 6 25.33 34.24 1.17
CA GLU A 6 24.27 33.22 1.14
C GLU A 6 23.11 33.77 0.32
N PHE A 7 23.01 33.29 -0.91
CA PHE A 7 21.89 33.58 -1.79
C PHE A 7 20.65 32.82 -1.30
N ASN A 8 19.91 33.43 -0.37
CA ASN A 8 18.61 32.94 0.10
C ASN A 8 17.54 33.10 -0.99
N GLN A 9 17.53 32.19 -1.97
CA GLN A 9 16.41 32.00 -2.88
C GLN A 9 15.32 31.19 -2.19
N ARG A 10 14.45 31.86 -1.42
CA ARG A 10 13.13 31.31 -1.11
C ARG A 10 12.31 31.32 -2.40
N ASN A 11 12.49 30.26 -3.18
CA ASN A 11 11.94 30.12 -4.51
C ASN A 11 10.41 30.06 -4.47
N VAL A 12 9.73 31.07 -5.02
CA VAL A 12 8.29 31.06 -5.35
C VAL A 12 7.84 29.77 -6.05
N PHE A 13 8.75 29.15 -6.81
CA PHE A 13 8.56 27.86 -7.43
C PHE A 13 8.34 26.72 -6.42
N SER A 14 9.07 26.72 -5.30
CA SER A 14 8.89 25.73 -4.23
C SER A 14 7.54 25.88 -3.52
N GLU A 15 7.04 27.11 -3.40
CA GLU A 15 5.72 27.40 -2.83
C GLU A 15 4.60 26.95 -3.77
N LEU A 16 4.73 27.23 -5.07
CA LEU A 16 3.81 26.74 -6.10
C LEU A 16 3.78 25.21 -6.13
N LEU A 17 4.93 24.54 -6.13
CA LEU A 17 5.02 23.08 -6.09
C LEU A 17 4.38 22.50 -4.82
N SER A 18 4.61 23.13 -3.67
CA SER A 18 3.98 22.72 -2.41
C SER A 18 2.46 22.92 -2.42
N PHE A 19 1.98 24.00 -3.03
CA PHE A 19 0.56 24.29 -3.19
C PHE A 19 -0.11 23.27 -4.12
N LEU A 20 0.49 22.99 -5.29
CA LEU A 20 0.01 21.95 -6.21
C LEU A 20 0.06 20.55 -5.57
N GLY A 21 1.12 20.27 -4.82
CA GLY A 21 1.23 19.07 -3.99
C GLY A 21 0.06 18.95 -3.02
N ARG A 22 -0.24 19.99 -2.24
CA ARG A 22 -1.38 20.01 -1.32
C ARG A 22 -2.71 19.78 -2.03
N MET A 23 -2.97 20.50 -3.12
CA MET A 23 -4.22 20.38 -3.89
C MET A 23 -4.43 18.96 -4.44
N THR A 24 -3.37 18.32 -4.96
CA THR A 24 -3.45 16.94 -5.47
C THR A 24 -3.69 15.93 -4.34
N GLN A 25 -3.05 16.11 -3.17
CA GLN A 25 -3.27 15.25 -1.99
C GLN A 25 -4.70 15.34 -1.45
N GLU A 26 -5.29 16.54 -1.44
CA GLU A 26 -6.68 16.71 -1.05
C GLU A 26 -7.64 15.97 -1.98
N ASN A 27 -7.45 16.10 -3.30
CA ASN A 27 -8.27 15.39 -4.28
C ASN A 27 -8.19 13.88 -4.10
N LEU A 28 -6.99 13.33 -3.89
CA LEU A 28 -6.77 11.91 -3.62
C LEU A 28 -7.45 11.48 -2.31
N THR A 29 -7.35 12.29 -1.26
CA THR A 29 -7.99 12.01 0.02
C THR A 29 -9.51 11.92 -0.11
N ARG A 30 -10.14 12.85 -0.85
CA ARG A 30 -11.59 12.81 -1.12
C ARG A 30 -11.98 11.55 -1.90
N GLN A 31 -11.20 11.16 -2.90
CA GLN A 31 -11.45 9.92 -3.66
C GLN A 31 -11.37 8.67 -2.76
N ILE A 32 -10.37 8.59 -1.88
CA ILE A 32 -10.23 7.49 -0.93
C ILE A 32 -11.41 7.46 0.05
N GLN A 33 -11.85 8.61 0.56
CA GLN A 33 -13.02 8.70 1.45
C GLN A 33 -14.28 8.19 0.76
N TYR A 34 -14.52 8.62 -0.48
CA TYR A 34 -15.65 8.15 -1.29
C TYR A 34 -15.61 6.62 -1.48
N LEU A 35 -14.46 6.07 -1.88
CA LEU A 35 -14.31 4.62 -2.06
C LEU A 35 -14.50 3.83 -0.75
N LYS A 36 -14.17 4.40 0.41
CA LYS A 36 -14.44 3.75 1.70
C LYS A 36 -15.94 3.66 1.97
N VAL A 37 -16.69 4.75 1.74
CA VAL A 37 -18.15 4.80 1.90
C VAL A 37 -18.81 3.83 0.92
N GLU A 38 -18.41 3.83 -0.34
CA GLU A 38 -18.94 2.91 -1.35
C GLU A 38 -18.69 1.45 -0.96
N ASN A 39 -17.47 1.12 -0.52
CA ASN A 39 -17.16 -0.22 -0.01
C ASN A 39 -18.01 -0.61 1.20
N GLU A 40 -18.32 0.31 2.11
CA GLU A 40 -19.22 0.06 3.23
C GLU A 40 -20.63 -0.28 2.76
N ILE A 41 -21.19 0.51 1.84
CA ILE A 41 -22.52 0.30 1.25
C ILE A 41 -22.59 -1.05 0.53
N LEU A 42 -21.60 -1.35 -0.32
CA LEU A 42 -21.52 -2.60 -1.07
C LEU A 42 -21.48 -3.81 -0.12
N ARG A 43 -20.74 -3.71 0.97
CA ARG A 43 -20.65 -4.77 1.97
C ARG A 43 -21.94 -4.99 2.73
N LYS A 44 -22.65 -3.91 3.10
CA LYS A 44 -23.98 -4.02 3.73
C LYS A 44 -24.96 -4.74 2.81
N ARG A 45 -24.90 -4.48 1.49
CA ARG A 45 -25.77 -5.13 0.49
C ARG A 45 -25.48 -6.62 0.27
N ILE A 46 -24.22 -7.06 0.39
CA ILE A 46 -23.83 -8.45 0.10
C ILE A 46 -24.38 -9.44 1.14
N GLY A 47 -24.75 -8.99 2.36
CA GLY A 47 -25.43 -9.80 3.39
C GLY A 47 -24.63 -10.97 3.99
N ARG A 48 -23.52 -11.38 3.35
CA ARG A 48 -22.64 -12.48 3.76
C ARG A 48 -21.21 -12.00 4.02
N SER A 49 -20.53 -12.69 4.93
CA SER A 49 -19.09 -12.46 5.18
C SER A 49 -18.28 -12.77 3.92
N ILE A 50 -17.56 -11.76 3.41
CA ILE A 50 -16.68 -11.90 2.24
C ILE A 50 -15.44 -12.69 2.66
N ARG A 51 -15.37 -13.97 2.28
CA ARG A 51 -14.15 -14.77 2.42
C ARG A 51 -13.33 -14.62 1.14
N PRO A 52 -12.21 -13.88 1.16
CA PRO A 52 -11.48 -13.63 -0.06
C PRO A 52 -10.85 -14.91 -0.60
N THR A 53 -11.00 -15.10 -1.91
CA THR A 53 -10.41 -16.22 -2.65
C THR A 53 -8.88 -16.12 -2.64
N PRO A 54 -8.12 -17.22 -2.81
CA PRO A 54 -6.66 -17.16 -2.84
C PRO A 54 -6.09 -16.16 -3.85
N ILE A 55 -6.81 -15.91 -4.95
CA ILE A 55 -6.45 -14.92 -5.98
C ILE A 55 -6.64 -13.50 -5.45
N GLU A 56 -7.79 -13.21 -4.85
CA GLU A 56 -8.07 -11.91 -4.20
C GLU A 56 -7.06 -11.61 -3.09
N ARG A 57 -6.72 -12.61 -2.26
CA ARG A 57 -5.71 -12.45 -1.20
C ARG A 57 -4.36 -11.99 -1.75
N ARG A 58 -3.92 -12.55 -2.88
CA ARG A 58 -2.68 -12.12 -3.55
C ARG A 58 -2.79 -10.69 -4.06
N LYS A 59 -3.92 -10.31 -4.64
CA LYS A 59 -4.16 -8.92 -5.09
C LYS A 59 -4.10 -7.96 -3.90
N LEU A 60 -4.78 -8.28 -2.80
CA LEU A 60 -4.76 -7.47 -1.58
C LEU A 60 -3.33 -7.31 -1.04
N VAL A 61 -2.54 -8.39 -0.98
CA VAL A 61 -1.14 -8.30 -0.53
C VAL A 61 -0.29 -7.47 -1.49
N LYS A 62 -0.48 -7.63 -2.81
CA LYS A 62 0.27 -6.89 -3.83
C LYS A 62 0.07 -5.38 -3.71
N PHE A 63 -1.17 -4.92 -3.56
CA PHE A 63 -1.49 -3.49 -3.47
C PHE A 63 -1.37 -2.94 -2.04
N GLY A 64 -1.58 -3.76 -1.02
CA GLY A 64 -1.54 -3.32 0.38
C GLY A 64 -0.15 -3.34 1.02
N ALA A 65 0.80 -4.13 0.52
CA ALA A 65 2.16 -4.17 1.09
C ALA A 65 2.94 -2.84 0.94
N PRO A 66 2.88 -2.12 -0.20
CA PRO A 66 3.53 -0.81 -0.34
C PRO A 66 2.96 0.28 0.57
N LEU A 67 1.68 0.15 0.98
CA LEU A 67 1.00 1.13 1.86
C LEU A 67 1.48 1.08 3.31
N GLY A 68 2.34 0.11 3.68
CA GLY A 68 3.02 0.08 4.96
C GLY A 68 2.07 0.07 6.17
N LYS A 69 2.21 1.06 7.06
CA LYS A 69 1.40 1.18 8.29
C LYS A 69 0.01 1.78 8.01
N ASP A 70 -0.11 2.59 6.97
CA ASP A 70 -1.33 3.33 6.63
C ASP A 70 -2.47 2.42 6.19
N ILE A 71 -2.14 1.19 5.76
CA ILE A 71 -3.11 0.15 5.43
C ILE A 71 -4.07 -0.14 6.60
N ARG A 72 -3.66 0.10 7.85
CA ARG A 72 -4.54 -0.07 9.03
C ARG A 72 -5.81 0.78 8.93
N ASN A 73 -5.70 1.98 8.36
CA ASN A 73 -6.81 2.94 8.25
C ASN A 73 -7.72 2.66 7.04
N ILE A 74 -7.29 1.78 6.13
CA ILE A 74 -7.95 1.52 4.85
C ILE A 74 -8.52 0.11 4.80
N ILE A 75 -7.88 -0.84 5.49
CA ILE A 75 -8.24 -2.25 5.43
C ILE A 75 -9.60 -2.48 6.10
N SER A 76 -10.59 -2.84 5.30
CA SER A 76 -11.92 -3.16 5.80
C SER A 76 -12.21 -4.66 5.65
N ILE A 77 -11.81 -5.28 4.53
CA ILE A 77 -12.29 -6.62 4.12
C ILE A 77 -11.81 -7.71 5.08
N VAL A 78 -10.57 -7.60 5.56
CA VAL A 78 -9.97 -8.56 6.48
C VAL A 78 -9.40 -7.84 7.69
N ARG A 79 -9.27 -8.57 8.80
CA ARG A 79 -8.55 -8.06 9.96
C ARG A 79 -7.10 -7.72 9.59
N TYR A 80 -6.61 -6.63 10.18
CA TYR A 80 -5.24 -6.16 9.98
C TYR A 80 -4.21 -7.25 10.32
N GLU A 81 -4.41 -8.00 11.40
CA GLU A 81 -3.50 -9.07 11.82
C GLU A 81 -3.44 -10.19 10.77
N THR A 82 -4.59 -10.56 10.20
CA THR A 82 -4.69 -11.58 9.14
C THR A 82 -3.95 -11.15 7.89
N PHE A 83 -4.05 -9.88 7.52
CA PHE A 83 -3.32 -9.32 6.39
C PHE A 83 -1.80 -9.35 6.60
N LEU A 84 -1.32 -8.99 7.80
CA LEU A 84 0.10 -9.08 8.14
C LEU A 84 0.62 -10.53 8.05
N LEU A 85 -0.17 -11.51 8.48
CA LEU A 85 0.18 -12.92 8.33
C LEU A 85 0.32 -13.31 6.86
N TRP A 86 -0.52 -12.78 5.96
CA TRP A 86 -0.40 -13.04 4.53
C TRP A 86 0.85 -12.41 3.91
N ILE A 87 1.20 -11.18 4.29
CA ILE A 87 2.47 -10.55 3.87
C ILE A 87 3.65 -11.44 4.29
N ARG A 88 3.67 -11.90 5.55
CA ARG A 88 4.75 -12.77 6.07
C ARG A 88 4.82 -14.09 5.29
N ARG A 89 3.68 -14.74 5.04
CA ARG A 89 3.62 -15.98 4.24
C ARG A 89 4.07 -15.76 2.80
N TYR A 90 3.69 -14.64 2.19
CA TYR A 90 4.08 -14.30 0.83
C TYR A 90 5.60 -14.08 0.71
N LYS A 91 6.21 -13.37 1.66
CA LYS A 91 7.67 -13.19 1.75
C LYS A 91 8.38 -14.53 1.91
N ARG A 92 7.98 -15.35 2.88
CA ARG A 92 8.55 -16.70 3.10
C ARG A 92 8.45 -17.59 1.87
N LYS A 93 7.33 -17.57 1.15
CA LYS A 93 7.17 -18.33 -0.09
C LYS A 93 8.18 -17.87 -1.15
N LYS A 94 8.31 -16.56 -1.36
CA LYS A 94 9.28 -15.97 -2.28
C LYS A 94 10.72 -16.35 -1.91
N ASP A 95 11.04 -16.33 -0.63
CA ASP A 95 12.37 -16.72 -0.15
C ASP A 95 12.61 -18.22 -0.35
N SER A 96 11.64 -19.07 -0.01
CA SER A 96 11.74 -20.53 -0.24
C SER A 96 11.90 -20.91 -1.71
N GLU A 97 11.30 -20.13 -2.62
CA GLU A 97 11.38 -20.33 -4.07
C GLU A 97 12.75 -19.92 -4.62
N LYS A 98 13.34 -18.86 -4.06
CA LYS A 98 14.73 -18.46 -4.34
C LYS A 98 15.76 -19.43 -3.77
N THR A 99 15.49 -20.02 -2.61
CA THR A 99 16.42 -20.95 -1.94
C THR A 99 16.28 -22.39 -2.41
N LYS A 100 15.36 -22.71 -3.35
CA LYS A 100 15.37 -24.00 -4.06
C LYS A 100 16.62 -24.06 -4.95
N LYS A 101 17.77 -24.36 -4.34
CA LYS A 101 18.97 -24.76 -5.06
C LYS A 101 18.60 -25.99 -5.89
N ARG A 102 18.86 -25.92 -7.20
CA ARG A 102 18.94 -27.08 -8.10
C ARG A 102 20.04 -27.99 -7.55
N GLY A 103 19.71 -28.93 -6.68
CA GLY A 103 20.69 -29.78 -6.01
C GLY A 103 20.12 -31.16 -5.70
N ARG A 104 20.85 -32.17 -6.15
CA ARG A 104 20.53 -33.61 -6.34
C ARG A 104 19.59 -33.88 -7.53
N PRO A 105 20.10 -34.42 -8.66
CA PRO A 105 19.23 -34.96 -9.69
C PRO A 105 18.37 -36.09 -9.10
N LYS A 106 17.12 -36.21 -9.57
CA LYS A 106 16.32 -37.40 -9.27
C LYS A 106 17.04 -38.58 -9.89
N THR A 107 17.57 -39.48 -9.06
CA THR A 107 18.07 -40.77 -9.52
C THR A 107 16.91 -41.51 -10.21
N PRO A 108 17.14 -42.15 -11.37
CA PRO A 108 16.14 -42.98 -12.03
C PRO A 108 15.68 -44.14 -11.13
#